data_AF-A0A8X8YVK1-F1
#
_entry.id   AF-A0A8X8YVK1-F1
#
_cell.length_a   1.000
_cell.length_b   1.000
_cell.length_c   1.000
_cell.angle_alpha   90.00
_cell.angle_beta   90.00
_cell.angle_gamma   90.00
#
_symmetry.space_group_name_H-M   'P 1'
#
loop_
_entity.id
_entity.type
_entity.pdbx_description
1 polymer ?
#
loop_
_entity_poly.entity_id
_entity_poly.type
_entity_poly.pdbx_seq_one_letter_code
_entity_poly.pdbx_strand_id
1 'polypeptide(L)'
;MELGSILQFLENRSILVTGATGFLAKIFVEKILRVQPHVKKLYLLLRASDTNAAMLRFSNEIIGKELFKVLKEKNGANLSSLIAEKVRVVAGDITFENLGVNDLSLLEEMLTEIDVVVNLAATTNFDERTIDSLAVGYGKGRLTCFLGDPTTVVDVIPADMVVNAIVVAMVAHADQANESVYHVGSSVSNPVEYASLQSYGLGYFSAHPWIDKNGNPIVVRKMTVFNTMESFQRYMRLRYLLPLKGLQMLNTACCQYFQQTYIEKYRKIKFVMRLIDLYAPYLFFKAFYDDMNTEKLRSAAKELETEMFYFDPKTINWDDYFMNTHIPGVVKRVFRN
;
A
#
# COMPACT_ATOMS: atom_id res chain seq x y z
N MET A 1 31.11 -2.33 -7.06
CA MET A 1 30.80 -0.99 -6.52
C MET A 1 30.74 -1.16 -5.02
N GLU A 2 31.71 -0.60 -4.29
CA GLU A 2 31.67 -0.56 -2.83
C GLU A 2 30.78 0.63 -2.44
N LEU A 3 29.69 0.41 -1.72
CA LEU A 3 28.86 1.51 -1.22
C LEU A 3 29.58 2.20 -0.04
N GLY A 4 29.32 3.49 0.17
CA GLY A 4 29.65 4.18 1.42
C GLY A 4 28.59 3.94 2.51
N SER A 5 28.87 4.35 3.75
CA SER A 5 27.89 4.29 4.84
C SER A 5 26.62 5.08 4.50
N ILE A 6 25.46 4.42 4.53
CA ILE A 6 24.15 5.03 4.22
C ILE A 6 23.87 6.24 5.12
N LEU A 7 24.15 6.12 6.42
CA LEU A 7 23.93 7.22 7.37
C LEU A 7 24.87 8.39 7.08
N GLN A 8 26.13 8.12 6.75
CA GLN A 8 27.10 9.16 6.40
C GLN A 8 26.71 9.86 5.10
N PHE A 9 26.19 9.13 4.10
CA PHE A 9 25.69 9.73 2.87
C PHE A 9 24.55 10.71 3.15
N LEU A 10 23.61 10.34 4.03
CA LEU A 10 22.45 11.16 4.40
C LEU A 10 22.80 12.36 5.30
N GLU A 11 23.98 12.36 5.90
CA GLU A 11 24.43 13.44 6.79
C GLU A 11 24.61 14.74 6.01
N ASN A 12 24.08 15.84 6.57
CA ASN A 12 24.13 17.18 5.98
C ASN A 12 23.51 17.30 4.56
N ARG A 13 22.74 16.30 4.12
CA ARG A 13 22.03 16.35 2.84
C ARG A 13 20.66 17.00 2.93
N SER A 14 20.31 17.75 1.89
CA SER A 14 18.98 18.24 1.63
C SER A 14 18.29 17.37 0.58
N ILE A 15 17.09 16.89 0.89
CA ILE A 15 16.35 15.96 0.03
C ILE A 15 14.99 16.56 -0.33
N LEU A 16 14.70 16.67 -1.63
CA LEU A 16 13.37 16.98 -2.13
C LEU A 16 12.56 15.69 -2.29
N VAL A 17 11.41 15.62 -1.64
CA VAL A 17 10.46 14.51 -1.75
C VAL A 17 9.19 15.01 -2.44
N THR A 18 8.94 14.53 -3.65
CA THR A 18 7.66 14.78 -4.33
C THR A 18 6.62 13.74 -3.88
N GLY A 19 5.34 14.09 -3.96
CA GLY A 19 4.29 13.17 -3.56
C GLY A 19 4.31 12.86 -2.05
N ALA A 20 4.77 13.80 -1.22
CA ALA A 20 5.03 13.60 0.20
C ALA A 20 3.83 13.08 1.02
N THR A 21 2.60 13.26 0.53
CA THR A 21 1.37 12.74 1.16
C THR A 21 1.08 11.27 0.83
N GLY A 22 1.77 10.72 -0.19
CA GLY A 22 1.67 9.34 -0.63
C GLY A 22 2.16 8.33 0.40
N PHE A 23 1.79 7.06 0.22
CA PHE A 23 2.04 6.00 1.19
C PHE A 23 3.54 5.76 1.43
N LEU A 24 4.31 5.47 0.37
CA LEU A 24 5.76 5.23 0.46
C LEU A 24 6.53 6.49 0.91
N ALA A 25 6.13 7.67 0.41
CA ALA A 25 6.81 8.92 0.76
C ALA A 25 6.75 9.23 2.27
N LYS A 26 5.62 8.95 2.93
CA LYS A 26 5.52 9.13 4.38
C LYS A 26 6.41 8.16 5.16
N ILE A 27 6.53 6.91 4.70
CA ILE A 27 7.42 5.91 5.32
C ILE A 27 8.88 6.34 5.13
N PHE A 28 9.24 6.82 3.93
CA PHE A 28 10.56 7.40 3.65
C PHE A 28 10.87 8.59 4.57
N VAL A 29 9.98 9.58 4.65
CA VAL A 29 10.17 10.76 5.51
C VAL A 29 10.29 10.37 6.99
N GLU A 30 9.42 9.47 7.49
CA GLU A 30 9.53 8.96 8.87
C GLU A 30 10.88 8.29 9.12
N LYS A 31 11.30 7.42 8.19
CA LYS A 31 12.55 6.67 8.27
C LYS A 31 13.73 7.63 8.38
N ILE A 32 13.88 8.57 7.43
CA ILE A 32 15.02 9.50 7.39
C ILE A 32 15.08 10.34 8.68
N LEU A 33 13.96 10.95 9.09
CA LEU A 33 13.90 11.76 10.31
C LEU A 33 14.21 10.95 11.59
N ARG A 34 13.87 9.66 11.62
CA ARG A 34 14.09 8.81 12.79
C ARG A 34 15.53 8.31 12.88
N VAL A 35 16.16 8.01 11.74
CA VAL A 35 17.45 7.30 11.69
C VAL A 35 18.66 8.22 11.49
N GLN A 36 18.50 9.38 10.85
CA GLN A 36 19.59 10.33 10.61
C GLN A 36 19.24 11.72 11.17
N PRO A 37 19.57 12.02 12.44
CA PRO A 37 19.27 13.32 13.06
C PRO A 37 20.04 14.49 12.44
N HIS A 38 21.15 14.24 11.74
CA HIS A 38 21.98 15.24 11.08
C HIS A 38 21.66 15.41 9.59
N VAL A 39 20.53 14.91 9.10
CA VAL A 39 20.00 15.33 7.80
C VAL A 39 19.80 16.85 7.83
N LYS A 40 20.15 17.55 6.75
CA LYS A 40 20.11 19.02 6.71
C LYS A 40 18.67 19.51 6.58
N LYS A 41 17.98 19.10 5.52
CA LYS A 41 16.60 19.51 5.24
C LYS A 41 15.84 18.46 4.41
N LEU A 42 14.55 18.30 4.67
CA LEU A 42 13.60 17.62 3.80
C LEU A 42 12.65 18.66 3.20
N TYR A 43 12.75 18.89 1.90
CA TYR A 43 11.79 19.69 1.15
C TYR A 43 10.63 18.79 0.74
N LEU A 44 9.44 19.03 1.27
CA LEU A 44 8.26 18.20 1.00
C LEU A 44 7.33 18.95 0.06
N LEU A 45 7.25 18.50 -1.20
CA LEU A 45 6.35 19.08 -2.19
C LEU A 45 4.92 18.53 -1.98
N LEU A 46 4.00 19.42 -1.65
CA LEU A 46 2.59 19.13 -1.45
C LEU A 46 1.74 19.96 -2.40
N ARG A 47 0.88 19.28 -3.16
CA ARG A 47 -0.13 19.93 -4.02
C ARG A 47 -1.12 20.71 -3.18
N ALA A 48 -1.05 22.04 -3.23
CA ALA A 48 -1.90 22.95 -2.48
C ALA A 48 -1.97 24.31 -3.18
N SER A 49 -2.99 25.11 -2.85
CA SER A 49 -3.14 26.47 -3.39
C SER A 49 -2.03 27.43 -2.91
N ASP A 50 -1.57 27.22 -1.68
CA ASP A 50 -0.65 28.11 -0.98
C ASP A 50 0.05 27.36 0.17
N THR A 51 1.02 28.04 0.79
CA THR A 51 1.81 27.50 1.91
C THR A 51 0.96 27.12 3.12
N ASN A 52 -0.11 27.86 3.43
CA ASN A 52 -0.96 27.55 4.58
C ASN A 52 -1.75 26.27 4.35
N ALA A 53 -2.33 26.12 3.15
CA ALA A 53 -3.01 24.90 2.74
C ALA A 53 -2.04 23.70 2.73
N ALA A 54 -0.81 23.89 2.25
CA ALA A 54 0.22 22.85 2.28
C ALA A 54 0.60 22.44 3.72
N MET A 55 0.77 23.41 4.63
CA MET A 55 1.06 23.15 6.04
C MET A 55 -0.08 22.41 6.76
N LEU A 56 -1.34 22.74 6.44
CA LEU A 56 -2.50 22.02 6.96
C LEU A 56 -2.51 20.56 6.50
N ARG A 57 -2.24 20.33 5.20
CA ARG A 57 -2.12 18.97 4.64
C ARG A 57 -0.96 18.21 5.27
N PHE A 58 0.21 18.83 5.43
CA PHE A 58 1.36 18.24 6.12
C PHE A 58 0.99 17.77 7.55
N SER A 59 0.30 18.62 8.30
CA SER A 59 -0.12 18.32 9.66
C SER A 59 -1.12 17.15 9.71
N ASN A 60 -2.13 17.14 8.84
CA ASN A 60 -3.22 16.15 8.87
C ASN A 60 -2.89 14.83 8.17
N GLU A 61 -2.14 14.89 7.07
CA GLU A 61 -1.91 13.77 6.17
C GLU A 61 -0.57 13.06 6.41
N ILE A 62 0.40 13.75 7.01
CA ILE A 62 1.76 13.26 7.26
C ILE A 62 2.00 13.14 8.77
N ILE A 63 2.36 14.22 9.46
CA ILE A 63 2.79 14.16 10.87
C ILE A 63 1.66 13.66 11.80
N GLY A 64 0.41 13.96 11.49
CA GLY A 64 -0.75 13.49 12.26
C GLY A 64 -0.97 11.97 12.23
N LYS A 65 -0.32 11.22 11.33
CA LYS A 65 -0.54 9.77 11.18
C LYS A 65 0.14 8.95 12.28
N GLU A 66 -0.45 7.81 12.61
CA GLU A 66 0.10 6.81 13.56
C GLU A 66 1.48 6.30 13.12
N LEU A 67 1.78 6.35 11.82
CA LEU A 67 3.09 6.02 11.26
C LEU A 67 4.24 6.76 11.97
N PHE A 68 4.04 8.03 12.32
CA PHE A 68 5.06 8.86 12.98
C PHE A 68 5.11 8.66 14.50
N LYS A 69 4.39 7.68 15.07
CA LYS A 69 4.32 7.45 16.52
C LYS A 69 5.72 7.24 17.13
N VAL A 70 6.55 6.39 16.53
CA VAL A 70 7.90 6.10 17.04
C VAL A 70 8.78 7.36 17.02
N LEU A 71 8.73 8.13 15.93
CA LEU A 71 9.43 9.42 15.84
C LEU A 71 8.95 10.41 16.93
N LYS A 72 7.64 10.47 17.18
CA LYS A 72 7.05 11.32 18.23
C LYS A 72 7.50 10.91 19.62
N GLU A 73 7.47 9.62 19.93
CA GLU A 73 7.89 9.08 21.24
C GLU A 73 9.38 9.29 21.47
N LYS A 74 10.22 9.10 20.44
CA LYS A 74 11.67 9.31 20.52
C LYS A 74 12.06 10.78 20.80
N ASN A 75 11.33 11.74 20.24
CA ASN A 75 11.68 13.17 20.34
C ASN A 75 10.90 13.92 21.42
N GLY A 76 9.74 13.42 21.86
CA GLY A 76 8.92 14.04 22.90
C GLY A 76 8.66 15.52 22.64
N ALA A 77 9.00 16.37 23.62
CA ALA A 77 8.83 17.83 23.55
C ALA A 77 9.65 18.49 22.42
N ASN A 78 10.74 17.86 21.96
CA ASN A 78 11.62 18.41 20.93
C ASN A 78 11.10 18.18 19.51
N LEU A 79 10.01 17.42 19.32
CA LEU A 79 9.47 17.10 18.01
C LEU A 79 9.17 18.36 17.17
N SER A 80 8.51 19.35 17.76
CA SER A 80 8.16 20.58 17.03
C SER A 80 9.39 21.34 16.55
N SER A 81 10.45 21.38 17.38
CA SER A 81 11.73 21.98 17.01
C SER A 81 12.40 21.20 15.88
N LEU A 82 12.46 19.87 15.99
CA LEU A 82 13.02 19.00 14.95
C LEU A 82 12.31 19.21 13.61
N ILE A 83 10.97 19.23 13.60
CA ILE A 83 10.21 19.42 12.37
C ILE A 83 10.45 20.81 11.78
N ALA A 84 10.45 21.87 12.60
CA ALA A 84 10.73 23.23 12.13
C ALA A 84 12.15 23.38 11.56
N GLU A 85 13.13 22.71 12.18
CA GLU A 85 14.51 22.73 11.73
C GLU A 85 14.71 21.91 10.44
N LYS A 86 14.19 20.68 10.42
CA LYS A 86 14.52 19.68 9.40
C LYS A 86 13.55 19.63 8.22
N VAL A 87 12.34 20.18 8.32
CA VAL A 87 11.32 20.04 7.28
C VAL A 87 10.93 21.40 6.69
N ARG A 88 11.01 21.52 5.37
CA ARG A 88 10.47 22.64 4.60
C ARG A 88 9.29 22.16 3.77
N VAL A 89 8.07 22.58 4.12
CA VAL A 89 6.89 22.30 3.30
C VAL A 89 6.84 23.28 2.13
N VAL A 90 6.66 22.74 0.93
CA VAL A 90 6.61 23.48 -0.34
C VAL A 90 5.25 23.25 -0.98
N ALA A 91 4.47 24.32 -1.17
CA ALA A 91 3.24 24.27 -1.95
C ALA A 91 3.61 24.25 -3.44
N GLY A 92 3.19 23.20 -4.15
CA GLY A 92 3.49 23.07 -5.57
C GLY A 92 2.97 21.78 -6.19
N ASP A 93 3.04 21.69 -7.51
CA ASP A 93 2.59 20.56 -8.30
C ASP A 93 3.61 20.26 -9.41
N ILE A 94 4.00 18.99 -9.52
CA ILE A 94 5.02 18.51 -10.47
C ILE A 94 4.63 18.73 -11.94
N THR A 95 3.35 19.00 -12.22
CA THR A 95 2.84 19.21 -13.58
C THR A 95 3.07 20.61 -14.11
N PHE A 96 3.46 21.56 -13.26
CA PHE A 96 3.77 22.94 -13.67
C PHE A 96 5.29 23.16 -13.75
N GLU A 97 5.67 24.14 -14.58
CA GLU A 97 7.02 24.67 -14.60
C GLU A 97 7.45 25.11 -13.19
N ASN A 98 8.71 24.90 -12.84
CA ASN A 98 9.26 25.19 -11.52
C ASN A 98 8.43 24.57 -10.37
N LEU A 99 7.79 23.42 -10.62
CA LEU A 99 6.92 22.72 -9.68
C LEU A 99 5.73 23.57 -9.19
N GLY A 100 5.35 24.62 -9.93
CA GLY A 100 4.31 25.57 -9.52
C GLY A 100 4.71 26.46 -8.33
N VAL A 101 6.00 26.51 -7.98
CA VAL A 101 6.51 27.42 -6.94
C VAL A 101 6.70 28.80 -7.56
N ASN A 102 5.91 29.78 -7.10
CA ASN A 102 5.99 31.16 -7.61
C ASN A 102 6.97 32.04 -6.81
N ASP A 103 7.40 31.59 -5.64
CA ASP A 103 8.37 32.30 -4.81
C ASP A 103 9.79 32.08 -5.35
N LEU A 104 10.33 33.12 -6.00
CA LEU A 104 11.66 33.10 -6.61
C LEU A 104 12.78 32.85 -5.60
N SER A 105 12.63 33.35 -4.37
CA SER A 105 13.64 33.16 -3.32
C SER A 105 13.67 31.71 -2.84
N LEU A 106 12.50 31.08 -2.71
CA LEU A 106 12.39 29.66 -2.40
C LEU A 106 12.90 28.79 -3.55
N LEU A 107 12.64 29.17 -4.80
CA LEU A 107 13.20 28.47 -5.96
C LEU A 107 14.73 28.51 -5.98
N GLU A 108 15.32 29.69 -5.75
CA GLU A 108 16.77 29.86 -5.68
C GLU A 108 17.37 29.07 -4.51
N GLU A 109 16.73 29.09 -3.33
CA GLU A 109 17.09 28.24 -2.20
C GLU A 109 17.06 26.75 -2.60
N MET A 110 15.96 26.28 -3.20
CA MET A 110 15.82 24.88 -3.60
C MET A 110 16.89 24.47 -4.64
N LEU A 111 17.16 25.32 -5.63
CA LEU A 111 18.16 25.05 -6.67
C LEU A 111 19.59 24.98 -6.12
N THR A 112 19.89 25.74 -5.07
CA THR A 112 21.24 25.78 -4.48
C THR A 112 21.43 24.74 -3.38
N GLU A 113 20.39 24.44 -2.62
CA GLU A 113 20.49 23.63 -1.40
C GLU A 113 20.17 22.14 -1.60
N ILE A 114 19.36 21.75 -2.59
CA ILE A 114 18.92 20.35 -2.78
C ILE A 114 20.07 19.50 -3.34
N ASP A 115 20.42 18.45 -2.60
CA ASP A 115 21.40 17.45 -3.04
C ASP A 115 20.74 16.28 -3.78
N VAL A 116 19.54 15.87 -3.35
CA VAL A 116 18.87 14.67 -3.86
C VAL A 116 17.39 14.93 -4.11
N VAL A 117 16.87 14.41 -5.22
CA VAL A 117 15.43 14.39 -5.53
C VAL A 117 14.91 12.96 -5.47
N VAL A 118 13.94 12.72 -4.59
CA VAL A 118 13.20 11.46 -4.48
C VAL A 118 11.79 11.68 -5.02
N ASN A 119 11.58 11.23 -6.26
CA ASN A 119 10.30 11.42 -6.94
C ASN A 119 9.32 10.26 -6.62
N LEU A 120 8.35 10.51 -5.73
CA LEU A 120 7.30 9.55 -5.36
C LEU A 120 5.89 10.04 -5.72
N ALA A 121 5.80 11.13 -6.47
CA ALA A 121 4.54 11.66 -6.96
C ALA A 121 3.97 10.78 -8.09
N ALA A 122 2.77 10.25 -7.85
CA ALA A 122 2.00 9.53 -8.85
C ALA A 122 0.51 9.77 -8.63
N THR A 123 -0.28 9.78 -9.71
CA THR A 123 -1.74 9.74 -9.63
C THR A 123 -2.19 8.30 -9.56
N THR A 124 -2.39 7.79 -8.34
CA THR A 124 -2.95 6.46 -8.13
C THR A 124 -4.47 6.58 -7.93
N ASN A 125 -5.21 6.76 -9.03
CA ASN A 125 -6.67 6.62 -9.03
C ASN A 125 -7.02 5.13 -9.07
N PHE A 126 -6.62 4.38 -8.03
CA PHE A 126 -7.17 3.05 -7.81
C PHE A 126 -8.47 3.22 -7.03
N ASP A 127 -9.60 3.17 -7.73
CA ASP A 127 -10.95 3.18 -7.14
C ASP A 127 -11.23 1.94 -6.26
N GLU A 128 -10.30 0.99 -6.20
CA GLU A 128 -10.50 -0.31 -5.58
C GLU A 128 -9.50 -0.57 -4.47
N ARG A 129 -10.11 -0.83 -3.31
CA ARG A 129 -9.46 -1.23 -2.08
C ARG A 129 -8.68 -2.52 -2.33
N THR A 130 -7.39 -2.48 -2.00
CA THR A 130 -6.34 -3.50 -1.96
C THR A 130 -6.77 -4.89 -1.45
N ILE A 131 -5.81 -5.81 -1.27
CA ILE A 131 -5.97 -7.10 -0.56
C ILE A 131 -6.77 -6.95 0.76
N ASP A 132 -6.66 -5.79 1.43
CA ASP A 132 -7.44 -5.42 2.62
C ASP A 132 -8.95 -5.57 2.43
N SER A 133 -9.48 -5.30 1.24
CA SER A 133 -10.92 -5.39 0.94
C SER A 133 -11.41 -6.83 0.91
N LEU A 134 -10.58 -7.75 0.42
CA LEU A 134 -10.81 -9.19 0.48
C LEU A 134 -10.82 -9.64 1.94
N ALA A 135 -9.85 -9.19 2.74
CA ALA A 135 -9.81 -9.47 4.18
C ALA A 135 -11.06 -8.95 4.91
N VAL A 136 -11.52 -7.72 4.61
CA VAL A 136 -12.76 -7.15 5.17
C VAL A 136 -13.99 -7.94 4.74
N GLY A 137 -14.09 -8.27 3.45
CA GLY A 137 -15.20 -9.05 2.91
C GLY A 137 -15.27 -10.45 3.54
N TYR A 138 -14.13 -11.10 3.68
CA TYR A 138 -14.01 -12.44 4.26
C TYR A 138 -14.30 -12.44 5.76
N GLY A 139 -13.63 -11.59 6.54
CA GLY A 139 -13.82 -11.50 7.99
C GLY A 139 -15.25 -11.09 8.40
N LYS A 140 -15.95 -10.33 7.54
CA LYS A 140 -17.38 -10.00 7.74
C LYS A 140 -18.35 -11.04 7.19
N GLY A 141 -17.87 -12.20 6.74
CA GLY A 141 -18.70 -13.28 6.18
C GLY A 141 -19.43 -12.91 4.88
N ARG A 142 -19.00 -11.85 4.20
CA ARG A 142 -19.62 -11.35 2.96
C ARG A 142 -18.99 -11.96 1.70
N LEU A 143 -17.75 -12.43 1.81
CA LEU A 143 -17.02 -13.11 0.73
C LEU A 143 -17.01 -14.62 0.99
N THR A 144 -17.90 -15.34 0.30
CA THR A 144 -18.06 -16.80 0.46
C THR A 144 -17.45 -17.61 -0.69
N CYS A 145 -17.14 -16.97 -1.81
CA CYS A 145 -16.42 -17.57 -2.92
C CYS A 145 -15.46 -16.58 -3.57
N PHE A 146 -14.47 -17.11 -4.28
CA PHE A 146 -13.47 -16.34 -5.01
C PHE A 146 -13.18 -16.97 -6.37
N LEU A 147 -12.90 -16.13 -7.36
CA LEU A 147 -12.44 -16.55 -8.67
C LEU A 147 -10.93 -16.34 -8.72
N GLY A 148 -10.18 -17.36 -9.12
CA GLY A 148 -8.73 -17.29 -9.26
C GLY A 148 -8.10 -18.66 -9.17
N ASP A 149 -6.88 -18.78 -9.66
CA ASP A 149 -6.09 -20.00 -9.49
C ASP A 149 -5.40 -19.99 -8.12
N PRO A 150 -5.69 -20.95 -7.21
CA PRO A 150 -5.13 -20.96 -5.86
C PRO A 150 -3.59 -21.07 -5.84
N THR A 151 -2.97 -21.56 -6.92
CA THR A 151 -1.52 -21.70 -7.08
C THR A 151 -0.85 -20.45 -7.65
N THR A 152 -1.62 -19.41 -7.99
CA THR A 152 -1.04 -18.14 -8.45
C THR A 152 -0.29 -17.47 -7.31
N VAL A 153 0.97 -17.12 -7.60
CA VAL A 153 1.83 -16.33 -6.71
C VAL A 153 1.37 -14.88 -6.70
N VAL A 154 1.26 -14.32 -5.50
CA VAL A 154 0.91 -12.93 -5.28
C VAL A 154 2.21 -12.18 -4.99
N ASP A 155 2.62 -11.30 -5.89
CA ASP A 155 3.82 -10.51 -5.67
C ASP A 155 3.53 -9.38 -4.67
N VAL A 156 3.86 -9.62 -3.40
CA VAL A 156 3.64 -8.70 -2.29
C VAL A 156 4.94 -8.45 -1.54
N ILE A 157 5.10 -7.25 -1.02
CA ILE A 157 6.28 -6.88 -0.24
C ILE A 157 5.90 -5.88 0.87
N PRO A 158 6.50 -5.97 2.07
CA PRO A 158 6.39 -4.91 3.07
C PRO A 158 6.91 -3.57 2.54
N ALA A 159 6.15 -2.50 2.81
CA ALA A 159 6.42 -1.18 2.24
C ALA A 159 7.72 -0.55 2.76
N ASP A 160 8.14 -0.92 3.97
CA ASP A 160 9.41 -0.50 4.55
C ASP A 160 10.62 -1.11 3.84
N MET A 161 10.50 -2.34 3.29
CA MET A 161 11.55 -2.92 2.44
C MET A 161 11.70 -2.12 1.12
N VAL A 162 10.60 -1.65 0.54
CA VAL A 162 10.64 -0.77 -0.65
C VAL A 162 11.34 0.55 -0.32
N VAL A 163 11.04 1.15 0.83
CA VAL A 163 11.71 2.40 1.28
C VAL A 163 13.19 2.18 1.54
N ASN A 164 13.56 1.06 2.16
CA ASN A 164 14.96 0.71 2.37
C ASN A 164 15.69 0.56 1.01
N ALA A 165 15.07 -0.13 0.04
CA ALA A 165 15.62 -0.25 -1.31
C ALA A 165 15.80 1.12 -2.01
N ILE A 166 14.86 2.06 -1.85
CA ILE A 166 15.00 3.43 -2.36
C ILE A 166 16.23 4.11 -1.76
N VAL A 167 16.42 4.02 -0.44
CA VAL A 167 17.57 4.63 0.25
C VAL A 167 18.88 3.99 -0.21
N VAL A 168 18.94 2.66 -0.31
CA VAL A 168 20.14 1.95 -0.74
C VAL A 168 20.47 2.26 -2.20
N ALA A 169 19.47 2.29 -3.08
CA ALA A 169 19.65 2.69 -4.49
C ALA A 169 20.17 4.12 -4.62
N MET A 170 19.62 5.04 -3.83
CA MET A 170 20.07 6.44 -3.80
C MET A 170 21.55 6.57 -3.42
N VAL A 171 22.01 5.81 -2.42
CA VAL A 171 23.44 5.80 -2.01
C VAL A 171 24.30 5.14 -3.08
N ALA A 172 23.84 4.02 -3.65
CA ALA A 172 24.55 3.27 -4.67
C ALA A 172 24.87 4.08 -5.93
N HIS A 173 23.99 5.03 -6.29
CA HIS A 173 24.11 5.81 -7.53
C HIS A 173 24.39 7.29 -7.29
N ALA A 174 24.76 7.68 -6.08
CA ALA A 174 24.98 9.09 -5.72
C ALA A 174 25.93 9.83 -6.69
N ASP A 175 26.98 9.15 -7.15
CA ASP A 175 28.03 9.72 -8.00
C ASP A 175 28.00 9.19 -9.45
N GLN A 176 26.95 8.44 -9.82
CA GLN A 176 26.88 7.77 -11.12
C GLN A 176 25.50 7.91 -11.74
N ALA A 177 25.45 8.44 -12.97
CA ALA A 177 24.24 8.38 -13.77
C ALA A 177 23.91 6.91 -14.07
N ASN A 178 22.74 6.46 -13.64
CA ASN A 178 22.29 5.10 -13.85
C ASN A 178 20.77 5.05 -14.04
N GLU A 179 20.32 4.27 -15.02
CA GLU A 179 18.91 4.05 -15.35
C GLU A 179 18.46 2.64 -14.93
N SER A 180 18.98 2.16 -13.79
CA SER A 180 18.66 0.82 -13.28
C SER A 180 17.22 0.75 -12.77
N VAL A 181 16.51 -0.30 -13.21
CA VAL A 181 15.19 -0.66 -12.67
C VAL A 181 15.36 -1.69 -11.57
N TYR A 182 14.79 -1.39 -10.40
CA TYR A 182 14.76 -2.27 -9.23
C TYR A 182 13.34 -2.80 -9.02
N HIS A 183 13.15 -4.09 -9.25
CA HIS A 183 11.91 -4.77 -8.86
C HIS A 183 12.03 -5.23 -7.41
N VAL A 184 11.27 -4.62 -6.52
CA VAL A 184 11.24 -4.97 -5.09
C VAL A 184 9.98 -5.80 -4.86
N GLY A 185 10.12 -7.12 -4.98
CA GLY A 185 9.02 -8.08 -4.88
C GLY A 185 9.46 -9.35 -4.16
N SER A 186 8.53 -10.28 -3.99
CA SER A 186 8.76 -11.56 -3.34
C SER A 186 8.55 -12.76 -4.26
N SER A 187 7.95 -12.56 -5.44
CA SER A 187 7.53 -13.64 -6.33
C SER A 187 8.64 -14.64 -6.68
N VAL A 188 9.87 -14.18 -6.92
CA VAL A 188 11.03 -15.06 -7.22
C VAL A 188 11.71 -15.57 -5.95
N SER A 189 12.00 -14.67 -5.02
CA SER A 189 12.89 -14.95 -3.89
C SER A 189 12.19 -15.57 -2.66
N ASN A 190 10.90 -15.30 -2.44
CA ASN A 190 10.11 -15.81 -1.31
C ASN A 190 8.60 -15.82 -1.64
N PRO A 191 8.14 -16.68 -2.56
CA PRO A 191 6.77 -16.61 -3.10
C PRO A 191 5.69 -16.89 -2.05
N VAL A 192 4.54 -16.22 -2.20
CA VAL A 192 3.31 -16.51 -1.45
C VAL A 192 2.14 -16.71 -2.41
N GLU A 193 1.41 -17.82 -2.25
CA GLU A 193 0.28 -18.18 -3.13
C GLU A 193 -1.07 -17.70 -2.58
N TYR A 194 -2.08 -17.54 -3.45
CA TYR A 194 -3.46 -17.24 -3.02
C TYR A 194 -4.01 -18.27 -2.01
N ALA A 195 -3.66 -19.55 -2.14
CA ALA A 195 -4.04 -20.59 -1.19
C ALA A 195 -3.52 -20.31 0.24
N SER A 196 -2.32 -19.74 0.34
CA SER A 196 -1.72 -19.35 1.63
C SER A 196 -2.48 -18.18 2.24
N LEU A 197 -2.79 -17.14 1.46
CA LEU A 197 -3.60 -16.01 1.92
C LEU A 197 -4.98 -16.44 2.44
N GLN A 198 -5.62 -17.40 1.76
CA GLN A 198 -6.87 -17.98 2.23
C GLN A 198 -6.71 -18.68 3.58
N SER A 199 -5.61 -19.41 3.77
CA SER A 199 -5.31 -20.15 4.99
C SER A 199 -5.03 -19.21 6.16
N TYR A 200 -4.28 -18.13 5.95
CA TYR A 200 -4.05 -17.07 6.95
C TYR A 200 -5.36 -16.40 7.34
N GLY A 201 -6.19 -16.03 6.38
CA GLY A 201 -7.51 -15.45 6.65
C GLY A 201 -8.38 -16.40 7.47
N LEU A 202 -8.49 -17.67 7.07
CA LEU A 202 -9.28 -18.67 7.78
C LEU A 202 -8.76 -18.87 9.21
N GLY A 203 -7.45 -19.04 9.39
CA GLY A 203 -6.82 -19.21 10.69
C GLY A 203 -7.08 -18.02 11.61
N TYR A 204 -6.82 -16.81 11.12
CA TYR A 204 -6.98 -15.59 11.92
C TYR A 204 -8.43 -15.36 12.34
N PHE A 205 -9.39 -15.37 11.40
CA PHE A 205 -10.79 -15.06 11.69
C PHE A 205 -11.54 -16.20 12.38
N SER A 206 -11.02 -17.42 12.35
CA SER A 206 -11.55 -18.53 13.16
C SER A 206 -11.13 -18.38 14.63
N ALA A 207 -9.90 -17.91 14.89
CA ALA A 207 -9.43 -17.61 16.25
C ALA A 207 -9.97 -16.27 16.80
N HIS A 208 -10.16 -15.28 15.92
CA HIS A 208 -10.58 -13.92 16.25
C HIS A 208 -11.80 -13.52 15.41
N PRO A 209 -13.00 -14.10 15.68
CA PRO A 209 -14.18 -13.82 14.89
C PRO A 209 -14.57 -12.34 14.98
N TRP A 210 -14.95 -11.75 13.85
CA TRP A 210 -15.50 -10.40 13.84
C TRP A 210 -16.88 -10.39 14.51
N ILE A 211 -17.12 -9.41 15.38
CA ILE A 211 -18.40 -9.26 16.06
C ILE A 211 -19.30 -8.33 15.23
N ASP A 212 -20.49 -8.80 14.87
CA ASP A 212 -21.45 -8.00 14.13
C ASP A 212 -22.13 -6.92 15.00
N LYS A 213 -23.00 -6.11 14.38
CA LYS A 213 -23.73 -5.04 15.08
C LYS A 213 -24.65 -5.52 16.19
N ASN A 214 -25.01 -6.81 16.16
CA ASN A 214 -25.92 -7.43 17.11
C ASN A 214 -25.14 -8.17 18.23
N GLY A 215 -23.81 -8.08 18.24
CA GLY A 215 -22.96 -8.77 19.22
C GLY A 215 -22.68 -10.24 18.87
N ASN A 216 -23.06 -10.71 17.68
CA ASN A 216 -22.85 -12.10 17.30
C ASN A 216 -21.49 -12.30 16.61
N PRO A 217 -20.74 -13.36 16.95
CA PRO A 217 -19.51 -13.70 16.26
C PRO A 217 -19.80 -14.24 14.86
N ILE A 218 -19.10 -13.69 13.86
CA ILE A 218 -19.18 -14.19 12.48
C ILE A 218 -18.30 -15.43 12.35
N VAL A 219 -18.93 -16.56 12.07
CA VAL A 219 -18.22 -17.83 11.80
C VAL A 219 -17.83 -17.89 10.33
N VAL A 220 -16.55 -17.67 10.06
CA VAL A 220 -15.98 -17.84 8.71
C VAL A 220 -15.79 -19.32 8.39
N ARG A 221 -15.76 -19.66 7.09
CA ARG A 221 -15.46 -21.01 6.60
C ARG A 221 -14.45 -20.92 5.47
N LYS A 222 -13.87 -22.07 5.09
CA LYS A 222 -13.04 -22.15 3.90
C LYS A 222 -13.86 -21.68 2.69
N MET A 223 -13.39 -20.62 2.07
CA MET A 223 -14.02 -20.01 0.89
C MET A 223 -14.00 -20.98 -0.31
N THR A 224 -15.08 -21.02 -1.08
CA THR A 224 -15.12 -21.80 -2.33
C THR A 224 -14.32 -21.09 -3.40
N VAL A 225 -13.27 -21.72 -3.92
CA VAL A 225 -12.43 -21.16 -4.99
C VAL A 225 -12.84 -21.76 -6.33
N PHE A 226 -13.04 -20.90 -7.33
CA PHE A 226 -13.30 -21.27 -8.70
C PHE A 226 -12.06 -20.97 -9.54
N ASN A 227 -11.42 -22.03 -10.05
CA ASN A 227 -10.19 -21.96 -10.82
C ASN A 227 -10.40 -21.66 -12.32
N THR A 228 -11.65 -21.47 -12.75
CA THR A 228 -12.01 -21.21 -14.15
C THR A 228 -13.20 -20.28 -14.22
N MET A 229 -13.25 -19.44 -15.27
CA MET A 229 -14.38 -18.55 -15.49
C MET A 229 -15.68 -19.32 -15.72
N GLU A 230 -15.64 -20.47 -16.41
CA GLU A 230 -16.84 -21.26 -16.70
C GLU A 230 -17.48 -21.81 -15.42
N SER A 231 -16.66 -22.35 -14.50
CA SER A 231 -17.16 -22.90 -13.24
C SER A 231 -17.78 -21.81 -12.36
N PHE A 232 -17.14 -20.63 -12.31
CA PHE A 232 -17.64 -19.48 -11.58
C PHE A 232 -18.95 -18.94 -12.18
N GLN A 233 -19.01 -18.74 -13.51
CA GLN A 233 -20.22 -18.29 -14.19
C GLN A 233 -21.38 -19.27 -14.02
N ARG A 234 -21.10 -20.59 -14.07
CA ARG A 234 -22.11 -21.62 -13.79
C ARG A 234 -22.64 -21.49 -12.36
N TYR A 235 -21.76 -21.33 -11.37
CA TYR A 235 -22.16 -21.10 -9.99
C TYR A 235 -23.00 -19.82 -9.84
N MET A 236 -22.55 -18.69 -10.39
CA MET A 236 -23.28 -17.42 -10.34
C MET A 236 -24.67 -17.52 -10.99
N ARG A 237 -24.76 -18.24 -12.10
CA ARG A 237 -26.01 -18.48 -12.81
C ARG A 237 -27.00 -19.26 -11.95
N LEU A 238 -26.57 -20.40 -11.41
CA LEU A 238 -27.42 -21.29 -10.63
C LEU A 238 -27.80 -20.69 -9.27
N ARG A 239 -26.83 -20.11 -8.56
CA ARG A 239 -27.01 -19.67 -7.17
C ARG A 239 -27.67 -18.29 -7.04
N TYR A 240 -27.49 -17.41 -8.03
CA TYR A 240 -27.89 -16.00 -7.93
C TYR A 240 -28.77 -15.53 -9.11
N LEU A 241 -28.39 -15.76 -10.37
CA LEU A 241 -29.17 -15.23 -11.52
C LEU A 241 -30.51 -15.95 -11.72
N LEU A 242 -30.56 -17.27 -11.61
CA LEU A 242 -31.82 -18.02 -11.74
C LEU A 242 -32.84 -17.63 -10.64
N PRO A 243 -32.48 -17.59 -9.35
CA PRO A 243 -33.37 -17.07 -8.31
C PRO A 243 -33.78 -15.61 -8.53
N LEU A 244 -32.87 -14.77 -9.05
CA LEU A 244 -33.20 -13.38 -9.37
C LEU A 244 -34.25 -13.28 -10.49
N LYS A 245 -34.15 -14.14 -11.52
CA LYS A 245 -35.15 -14.22 -12.59
C LYS A 245 -36.50 -14.70 -12.06
N GLY A 246 -36.50 -15.68 -11.15
CA GLY A 246 -37.71 -16.09 -10.43
C GLY A 246 -38.32 -14.95 -9.62
N LEU A 247 -37.50 -14.18 -8.90
CA LEU A 247 -37.93 -12.99 -8.16
C LEU A 247 -38.48 -11.91 -9.10
N GLN A 248 -37.91 -11.73 -10.29
CA GLN A 248 -38.42 -10.80 -11.29
C GLN A 248 -39.85 -11.17 -11.72
N MET A 249 -40.08 -12.45 -12.04
CA MET A 249 -41.40 -12.96 -12.43
C MET A 249 -42.42 -12.80 -11.29
N LEU A 250 -42.05 -13.17 -10.07
CA LEU A 250 -42.89 -13.01 -8.88
C LEU A 250 -43.22 -11.53 -8.64
N ASN A 251 -42.23 -10.65 -8.78
CA ASN A 251 -42.40 -9.22 -8.61
C ASN A 251 -43.38 -8.64 -9.65
N THR A 252 -43.32 -9.08 -10.90
CA THR A 252 -44.31 -8.72 -11.93
C THR A 252 -45.69 -9.24 -11.59
N ALA A 253 -45.82 -10.50 -11.16
CA ALA A 253 -47.10 -11.10 -10.77
C ALA A 253 -47.73 -10.43 -9.54
N CYS A 254 -46.91 -9.93 -8.61
CA CYS A 254 -47.34 -9.24 -7.40
C CYS A 254 -47.35 -7.70 -7.55
N CYS A 255 -47.63 -7.18 -8.74
CA CYS A 255 -47.76 -5.74 -9.00
C CYS A 255 -46.61 -4.90 -8.43
N GLN A 256 -45.37 -5.34 -8.62
CA GLN A 256 -44.14 -4.66 -8.20
C GLN A 256 -43.88 -4.62 -6.68
N TYR A 257 -44.57 -5.44 -5.89
CA TYR A 257 -44.38 -5.49 -4.43
C TYR A 257 -42.92 -5.74 -3.99
N PHE A 258 -42.16 -6.57 -4.73
CA PHE A 258 -40.76 -6.90 -4.42
C PHE A 258 -39.73 -6.05 -5.18
N GLN A 259 -40.16 -4.95 -5.82
CA GLN A 259 -39.33 -4.17 -6.75
C GLN A 259 -38.01 -3.72 -6.12
N GLN A 260 -38.07 -3.22 -4.89
CA GLN A 260 -36.89 -2.75 -4.17
C GLN A 260 -35.90 -3.91 -3.92
N THR A 261 -36.39 -5.05 -3.44
CA THR A 261 -35.55 -6.24 -3.18
C THR A 261 -34.91 -6.76 -4.47
N TYR A 262 -35.67 -6.77 -5.57
CA TYR A 262 -35.16 -7.14 -6.88
C TYR A 262 -34.03 -6.21 -7.35
N ILE A 263 -34.26 -4.89 -7.31
CA ILE A 263 -33.26 -3.88 -7.72
C ILE A 263 -31.98 -4.02 -6.90
N GLU A 264 -32.08 -4.18 -5.58
CA GLU A 264 -30.92 -4.33 -4.71
C GLU A 264 -30.11 -5.59 -5.01
N LYS A 265 -30.77 -6.74 -5.19
CA LYS A 265 -30.08 -7.98 -5.57
C LYS A 265 -29.44 -7.89 -6.95
N TYR A 266 -30.16 -7.33 -7.93
CA TYR A 266 -29.64 -7.10 -9.28
C TYR A 266 -28.39 -6.22 -9.28
N ARG A 267 -28.44 -5.08 -8.55
CA ARG A 267 -27.29 -4.17 -8.42
C ARG A 267 -26.07 -4.87 -7.81
N LYS A 268 -26.26 -5.66 -6.75
CA LYS A 268 -25.17 -6.44 -6.11
C LYS A 268 -24.55 -7.46 -7.06
N ILE A 269 -25.38 -8.22 -7.79
CA ILE A 269 -24.88 -9.21 -8.75
C ILE A 269 -24.14 -8.53 -9.89
N LYS A 270 -24.71 -7.47 -10.46
CA LYS A 270 -24.07 -6.69 -11.54
C LYS A 270 -22.73 -6.10 -11.10
N PHE A 271 -22.64 -5.61 -9.86
CA PHE A 271 -21.40 -5.11 -9.29
C PHE A 271 -20.34 -6.21 -9.19
N VAL A 272 -20.67 -7.39 -8.65
CA VAL A 272 -19.74 -8.54 -8.57
C VAL A 272 -19.25 -8.98 -9.95
N MET A 273 -20.15 -9.08 -10.94
CA MET A 273 -19.76 -9.44 -12.30
C MET A 273 -18.79 -8.42 -12.91
N ARG A 274 -19.04 -7.12 -12.70
CA ARG A 274 -18.14 -6.05 -13.18
C ARG A 274 -16.76 -6.12 -12.54
N LEU A 275 -16.67 -6.37 -11.23
CA LEU A 275 -15.38 -6.56 -10.55
C LEU A 275 -14.62 -7.74 -11.15
N ILE A 276 -15.31 -8.83 -11.46
CA ILE A 276 -14.71 -10.03 -12.02
C ILE A 276 -14.23 -9.79 -13.45
N ASP A 277 -14.99 -9.09 -14.27
CA ASP A 277 -14.55 -8.74 -15.62
C ASP A 277 -13.30 -7.83 -15.58
N LEU A 278 -13.22 -6.93 -14.60
CA LEU A 278 -12.08 -6.03 -14.41
C LEU A 278 -10.84 -6.75 -13.88
N TYR A 279 -11.02 -7.69 -12.95
CA TYR A 279 -9.91 -8.34 -12.23
C TYR A 279 -9.52 -9.72 -12.74
N ALA A 280 -10.37 -10.40 -13.52
CA ALA A 280 -10.07 -11.73 -14.04
C ALA A 280 -8.69 -11.84 -14.70
N PRO A 281 -8.22 -10.87 -15.51
CA PRO A 281 -6.86 -10.93 -16.06
C PRO A 281 -5.80 -11.09 -14.96
N TYR A 282 -5.91 -10.35 -13.86
CA TYR A 282 -4.95 -10.39 -12.75
C TYR A 282 -5.09 -11.66 -11.90
N LEU A 283 -6.30 -12.17 -11.71
CA LEU A 283 -6.57 -13.35 -10.87
C LEU A 283 -6.07 -14.66 -11.48
N PHE A 284 -5.85 -14.67 -12.81
CA PHE A 284 -5.33 -15.81 -13.57
C PHE A 284 -3.95 -15.58 -14.15
N PHE A 285 -3.40 -14.37 -14.05
CA PHE A 285 -2.07 -14.07 -14.54
C PHE A 285 -1.02 -14.64 -13.59
N LYS A 286 -0.25 -15.60 -14.10
CA LYS A 286 0.91 -16.16 -13.40
C LYS A 286 2.16 -15.47 -13.90
N ALA A 287 2.73 -14.60 -13.08
CA ALA A 287 4.00 -13.95 -13.37
C ALA A 287 4.94 -14.03 -12.18
N PHE A 288 6.21 -14.17 -12.53
CA PHE A 288 7.34 -14.00 -11.66
C PHE A 288 8.11 -12.80 -12.18
N TYR A 289 8.47 -11.90 -11.28
CA TYR A 289 9.16 -10.66 -11.64
C TYR A 289 10.62 -10.78 -11.27
N ASP A 290 11.49 -10.66 -12.28
CA ASP A 290 12.94 -10.72 -12.09
C ASP A 290 13.42 -9.63 -11.12
N ASP A 291 14.07 -10.03 -10.04
CA ASP A 291 14.61 -9.16 -8.99
C ASP A 291 16.15 -9.08 -9.03
N MET A 292 16.79 -9.56 -10.11
CA MET A 292 18.25 -9.66 -10.22
C MET A 292 18.98 -8.33 -9.96
N ASN A 293 18.46 -7.19 -10.43
CA ASN A 293 19.09 -5.89 -10.15
C ASN A 293 19.00 -5.53 -8.67
N THR A 294 17.86 -5.83 -8.03
CA THR A 294 17.64 -5.62 -6.60
C THR A 294 18.57 -6.51 -5.77
N GLU A 295 18.78 -7.75 -6.21
CA GLU A 295 19.71 -8.69 -5.57
C GLU A 295 21.17 -8.22 -5.68
N LYS A 296 21.57 -7.69 -6.84
CA LYS A 296 22.90 -7.08 -7.04
C LYS A 296 23.09 -5.86 -6.15
N LEU A 297 22.09 -4.98 -6.07
CA LEU A 297 22.11 -3.79 -5.22
C LEU A 297 22.28 -4.17 -3.75
N ARG A 298 21.47 -5.12 -3.27
CA ARG A 298 21.52 -5.64 -1.91
C ARG A 298 22.86 -6.30 -1.60
N SER A 299 23.38 -7.10 -2.52
CA SER A 299 24.69 -7.75 -2.37
C SER A 299 25.83 -6.74 -2.25
N ALA A 300 25.79 -5.64 -2.99
CA ALA A 300 26.75 -4.55 -2.89
C ALA A 300 26.61 -3.74 -1.59
N ALA A 301 25.42 -3.71 -0.98
CA ALA A 301 25.15 -3.03 0.28
C ALA A 301 25.44 -3.89 1.52
N LYS A 302 25.58 -5.22 1.36
CA LYS A 302 25.65 -6.21 2.46
C LYS A 302 26.76 -5.96 3.49
N GLU A 303 27.86 -5.32 3.10
CA GLU A 303 28.97 -4.98 4.02
C GLU A 303 28.69 -3.73 4.88
N LEU A 304 27.66 -2.95 4.55
CA LEU A 304 27.31 -1.67 5.18
C LEU A 304 25.96 -1.72 5.91
N GLU A 305 25.22 -2.81 5.71
CA GLU A 305 23.94 -3.05 6.33
C GLU A 305 24.13 -3.30 7.83
N THR A 306 23.88 -2.26 8.62
CA THR A 306 23.20 -2.47 9.90
C THR A 306 21.79 -2.98 9.60
N GLU A 307 21.22 -3.82 10.47
CA GLU A 307 19.83 -4.33 10.40
C GLU A 307 18.78 -3.26 10.02
N MET A 308 19.11 -1.99 10.19
CA MET A 308 18.31 -0.81 9.93
C MET A 308 17.84 -0.64 8.48
N PHE A 309 18.63 -0.94 7.45
CA PHE A 309 18.26 -0.72 6.03
C PHE A 309 18.08 -2.01 5.24
N TYR A 310 17.86 -3.13 5.93
CA TYR A 310 17.72 -4.43 5.31
C TYR A 310 16.41 -4.60 4.51
N PHE A 311 16.45 -5.24 3.35
CA PHE A 311 15.28 -5.45 2.48
C PHE A 311 15.28 -6.78 1.70
N ASP A 312 15.89 -7.84 2.23
CA ASP A 312 15.82 -9.18 1.61
C ASP A 312 14.43 -9.81 1.85
N PRO A 313 13.66 -10.13 0.81
CA PRO A 313 12.36 -10.78 0.98
C PRO A 313 12.48 -12.18 1.60
N LYS A 314 13.64 -12.85 1.53
CA LYS A 314 13.85 -14.20 2.09
C LYS A 314 13.72 -14.28 3.61
N THR A 315 13.82 -13.14 4.31
CA THR A 315 13.66 -13.11 5.78
C THR A 315 12.20 -12.98 6.21
N ILE A 316 11.28 -12.74 5.28
CA ILE A 316 9.86 -12.61 5.60
C ILE A 316 9.30 -13.99 5.98
N ASN A 317 8.84 -14.11 7.22
CA ASN A 317 7.96 -15.20 7.61
C ASN A 317 6.52 -14.78 7.26
N TRP A 318 5.97 -15.35 6.17
CA TRP A 318 4.64 -14.97 5.69
C TRP A 318 3.52 -15.31 6.67
N ASP A 319 3.61 -16.45 7.39
CA ASP A 319 2.66 -16.79 8.44
C ASP A 319 2.62 -15.70 9.51
N ASP A 320 3.78 -15.34 10.06
CA ASP A 320 3.88 -14.29 11.09
C ASP A 320 3.42 -12.93 10.56
N TYR A 321 3.87 -12.54 9.36
CA TYR A 321 3.50 -11.28 8.75
C TYR A 321 1.98 -11.15 8.59
N PHE A 322 1.30 -12.15 8.03
CA PHE A 322 -0.13 -12.07 7.81
C PHE A 322 -0.93 -12.21 9.10
N MET A 323 -0.55 -13.13 9.98
CA MET A 323 -1.31 -13.43 11.20
C MET A 323 -1.13 -12.38 12.29
N ASN A 324 0.05 -11.79 12.42
CA ASN A 324 0.40 -10.89 13.53
C ASN A 324 0.58 -9.43 13.12
N THR A 325 0.80 -9.13 11.82
CA THR A 325 1.01 -7.76 11.35
C THR A 325 -0.10 -7.27 10.42
N HIS A 326 -0.29 -7.91 9.27
CA HIS A 326 -1.18 -7.41 8.22
C HIS A 326 -2.67 -7.52 8.58
N ILE A 327 -3.19 -8.74 8.81
CA ILE A 327 -4.62 -8.94 9.09
C ILE A 327 -5.06 -8.19 10.36
N PRO A 328 -4.34 -8.26 11.50
CA PRO A 328 -4.67 -7.46 12.68
C PRO A 328 -4.68 -5.96 12.39
N GLY A 329 -3.71 -5.47 11.62
CA GLY A 329 -3.62 -4.07 11.20
C GLY A 329 -4.84 -3.63 10.39
N VAL A 330 -5.30 -4.47 9.44
CA VAL A 330 -6.51 -4.24 8.66
C VAL A 330 -7.75 -4.25 9.55
N VAL A 331 -7.87 -5.20 10.48
CA VAL A 331 -8.98 -5.26 11.45
C VAL A 331 -9.02 -3.99 12.30
N LYS A 332 -7.88 -3.55 12.85
CA LYS A 332 -7.80 -2.35 13.67
C LYS A 332 -8.18 -1.07 12.91
N ARG A 333 -7.78 -0.95 11.64
CA ARG A 333 -7.80 0.35 10.92
C ARG A 333 -8.85 0.46 9.83
N VAL A 334 -9.28 -0.65 9.24
CA VAL A 334 -10.15 -0.69 8.06
C VAL A 334 -11.53 -1.25 8.39
N PHE A 335 -11.63 -2.19 9.33
CA PHE A 335 -12.94 -2.69 9.75
C PHE A 335 -13.69 -1.60 10.51
N ARG A 336 -14.76 -1.10 9.89
CA ARG A 336 -15.73 -0.18 10.50
C ARG A 336 -17.05 -0.89 10.75
N ASN A 337 -17.72 -0.62 11.87
CA ASN A 337 -19.06 -1.14 12.14
C ASN A 337 -20.12 -0.49 11.24
#